data_AF-A0A918NDL9-F1
#
_entry.id   AF-A0A918NDL9-F1
#
_cell.length_a   1.000
_cell.length_b   1.000
_cell.length_c   1.000
_cell.angle_alpha   90.00
_cell.angle_beta   90.00
_cell.angle_gamma   90.00
#
_symmetry.space_group_name_H-M   'P 1'
#
loop_
_entity.id
_entity.type
_entity.pdbx_description
1 polymer ?
#
loop_
_entity_poly.entity_id
_entity_poly.type
_entity_poly.pdbx_seq_one_letter_code
_entity_poly.pdbx_strand_id
1 'polypeptide(L)'
;MQPKNFRILLAPLLGLTLAACQTVSMPKIDLMKSSEFSEEAKNIETSYPRVKDAPLAPDDIRSAEQWDQDAIALQRLRDENGQYSLVSGPDPEQSKADFDALKAKVQAYKKDDPATGPIQGFPAYKPRQ
;
A
#
# COMPACT_ATOMS: atom_id res chain seq x y z
N MET A 1 40.20 -54.37 44.18
CA MET A 1 39.21 -53.40 44.68
C MET A 1 39.63 -52.01 44.22
N GLN A 2 38.77 -51.28 43.51
CA GLN A 2 39.05 -49.91 43.04
C GLN A 2 38.94 -48.89 44.18
N PRO A 3 39.40 -47.65 43.97
CA PRO A 3 38.38 -46.64 43.65
C PRO A 3 38.74 -45.74 42.45
N LYS A 4 37.92 -45.82 41.40
CA LYS A 4 37.59 -44.68 40.52
C LYS A 4 36.97 -43.61 41.41
N ASN A 5 37.39 -42.34 41.33
CA ASN A 5 36.58 -41.13 41.64
C ASN A 5 37.37 -39.80 41.53
N PHE A 6 38.23 -39.64 40.52
CA PHE A 6 38.99 -38.38 40.29
C PHE A 6 38.38 -37.50 39.18
N ARG A 7 37.06 -37.47 38.99
CA ARG A 7 36.44 -36.71 37.87
C ARG A 7 35.21 -35.86 38.22
N ILE A 8 34.85 -35.69 39.49
CA ILE A 8 33.56 -35.08 39.85
C ILE A 8 33.68 -33.63 40.37
N LEU A 9 34.88 -33.07 40.52
CA LEU A 9 35.04 -31.73 41.13
C LEU A 9 35.12 -30.53 40.16
N LEU A 10 35.06 -30.73 38.84
CA LEU A 10 35.15 -29.62 37.87
C LEU A 10 33.78 -29.12 37.36
N ALA A 11 32.69 -29.81 37.69
CA ALA A 11 31.35 -29.48 37.21
C ALA A 11 30.64 -28.32 37.94
N PRO A 12 30.81 -28.09 39.26
CA PRO A 12 30.02 -27.05 39.93
C PRO A 12 30.58 -25.63 39.73
N LEU A 13 31.84 -25.48 39.31
CA LEU A 13 32.47 -24.15 39.12
C LEU A 13 32.04 -23.47 37.81
N LEU A 14 31.68 -24.25 36.78
CA LEU A 14 31.17 -23.71 35.51
C LEU A 14 29.70 -23.23 35.60
N GLY A 15 28.92 -23.75 36.56
CA GLY A 15 27.52 -23.37 36.73
C GLY A 15 27.32 -21.98 37.31
N LEU A 16 28.28 -21.47 38.08
CA LEU A 16 28.22 -20.15 38.70
C LEU A 16 28.55 -19.00 37.75
N THR A 17 29.30 -19.24 36.67
CA THR A 17 29.64 -18.20 35.69
C THR A 17 28.51 -17.95 34.67
N LEU A 18 27.61 -18.91 34.45
CA LEU A 18 26.42 -18.72 33.61
C LEU A 18 25.29 -17.95 34.33
N ALA A 19 25.28 -17.90 35.67
CA ALA A 19 24.29 -17.15 36.44
C ALA A 19 24.55 -15.62 36.47
N ALA A 20 25.69 -15.15 35.95
CA ALA A 20 26.06 -13.74 35.92
C ALA A 20 25.59 -12.99 34.66
N CYS A 21 24.89 -13.65 33.73
CA CYS A 21 24.25 -12.98 32.59
C CYS A 21 22.89 -12.39 33.03
N GLN A 22 22.93 -11.44 33.97
CA GLN A 22 21.73 -10.71 34.39
C GLN A 22 21.30 -9.81 33.24
N THR A 23 20.06 -9.99 32.80
CA THR A 23 19.41 -9.12 31.83
C THR A 23 19.34 -7.71 32.43
N VAL A 24 20.02 -6.75 31.80
CA VAL A 24 19.85 -5.34 32.17
C VAL A 24 18.45 -4.94 31.72
N SER A 25 17.54 -4.76 32.67
CA SER A 25 16.19 -4.26 32.40
C SER A 25 16.30 -2.86 31.80
N MET A 26 16.18 -2.77 30.48
CA MET A 26 16.12 -1.50 29.78
C MET A 26 14.89 -0.72 30.26
N PRO A 27 15.03 0.52 30.78
CA PRO A 27 13.87 1.32 31.16
C PRO A 27 13.01 1.57 29.92
N LYS A 28 11.68 1.44 30.05
CA LYS A 28 10.73 1.78 28.99
C LYS A 28 10.83 3.28 28.71
N ILE A 29 11.65 3.68 27.76
CA ILE A 29 11.65 5.05 27.27
C ILE A 29 10.43 5.19 26.37
N ASP A 30 9.39 5.84 26.88
CA ASP A 30 8.22 6.22 26.10
C ASP A 30 8.57 7.40 25.19
N LEU A 31 9.22 7.09 24.07
CA LEU A 31 9.63 8.06 23.04
C LEU A 31 8.51 8.39 22.05
N MET A 32 7.34 7.76 22.20
CA MET A 32 6.25 7.88 21.24
C MET A 32 5.03 8.44 21.97
N LYS A 33 5.06 9.76 22.21
CA LYS A 33 3.82 10.54 22.24
C LYS A 33 2.94 10.01 21.11
N SER A 34 1.79 9.47 21.51
CA SER A 34 0.76 8.83 20.67
C SER A 34 0.91 9.16 19.20
N SER A 35 1.41 8.19 18.45
CA SER A 35 1.51 8.24 16.98
C SER A 35 0.18 8.75 16.40
N GLU A 36 0.21 9.78 15.56
CA GLU A 36 -0.98 10.32 14.85
C GLU A 36 -1.74 9.19 14.10
N PHE A 37 -1.01 8.15 13.69
CA PHE A 37 -1.57 6.94 13.09
C PHE A 37 -2.43 6.09 14.03
N SER A 38 -2.33 6.28 15.35
CA SER A 38 -3.10 5.50 16.33
C SER A 38 -4.55 5.96 16.47
N GLU A 39 -4.85 7.23 16.15
CA GLU A 39 -6.24 7.70 16.06
C GLU A 39 -6.85 7.28 14.73
N GLU A 40 -6.12 7.41 13.63
CA GLU A 40 -6.57 7.00 12.30
C GLU A 40 -6.76 5.48 12.20
N ALA A 41 -5.92 4.68 12.87
CA ALA A 41 -6.07 3.23 12.95
C ALA A 41 -7.38 2.78 13.63
N LYS A 42 -7.96 3.59 14.52
CA LYS A 42 -9.28 3.33 15.13
C LYS A 42 -10.42 3.65 14.17
N ASN A 43 -10.19 4.51 13.18
CA ASN A 43 -11.16 4.91 12.16
C ASN A 43 -11.09 4.07 10.89
N ILE A 44 -10.18 3.07 10.81
CA ILE A 44 -10.21 2.09 9.74
C ILE A 44 -11.53 1.32 9.87
N GLU A 45 -12.43 1.50 8.91
CA GLU A 45 -13.73 0.83 8.89
C GLU A 45 -13.54 -0.68 9.07
N THR A 46 -14.31 -1.29 9.98
CA THR A 46 -14.32 -2.75 10.17
C THR A 46 -14.93 -3.53 9.00
N SER A 47 -15.38 -2.83 7.95
CA SER A 47 -15.86 -3.40 6.70
C SER A 47 -14.74 -4.07 5.89
N TYR A 48 -13.48 -3.64 6.09
CA TYR A 48 -12.34 -4.23 5.40
C TYR A 48 -12.05 -5.64 5.92
N PRO A 49 -11.77 -6.61 5.02
CA PRO A 49 -11.34 -7.95 5.40
C PRO A 49 -10.13 -7.86 6.33
N ARG A 50 -10.21 -8.49 7.49
CA ARG A 50 -9.08 -8.51 8.42
C ARG A 50 -8.02 -9.45 7.88
N VAL A 51 -6.75 -9.18 8.18
CA VAL A 51 -5.63 -10.05 7.76
C VAL A 51 -5.82 -11.50 8.19
N LYS A 52 -6.43 -11.74 9.36
CA LYS A 52 -6.76 -13.08 9.85
C LYS A 52 -7.85 -13.81 9.04
N ASP A 53 -8.65 -13.06 8.31
CA ASP A 53 -9.73 -13.55 7.46
C ASP A 53 -9.23 -13.73 6.00
N ALA A 54 -7.96 -13.39 5.72
CA ALA A 54 -7.34 -13.68 4.44
C ALA A 54 -7.03 -15.18 4.32
N PRO A 55 -7.24 -15.79 3.14
CA PRO A 55 -6.90 -17.20 2.93
C PRO A 55 -5.39 -17.40 3.11
N LEU A 56 -5.02 -18.46 3.84
CA LEU A 56 -3.62 -18.77 4.20
C LEU A 56 -2.77 -19.18 2.98
N ALA A 57 -3.42 -19.65 1.93
CA ALA A 57 -2.83 -19.97 0.65
C ALA A 57 -3.72 -19.36 -0.44
N PRO A 58 -3.18 -19.06 -1.62
CA PRO A 58 -4.00 -18.69 -2.76
C PRO A 58 -5.06 -19.79 -3.00
N ASP A 59 -6.32 -19.40 -3.13
CA ASP A 59 -7.38 -20.33 -3.55
C ASP A 59 -7.17 -20.81 -5.00
N ASP A 60 -6.39 -20.04 -5.76
CA ASP A 60 -6.00 -20.34 -7.11
C ASP A 60 -4.70 -21.16 -7.16
N ILE A 61 -4.85 -22.46 -6.94
CA ILE A 61 -3.78 -23.46 -7.02
C ILE A 61 -3.64 -24.08 -8.41
N ARG A 62 -3.96 -23.32 -9.47
CA ARG A 62 -3.84 -23.81 -10.86
C ARG A 62 -2.42 -24.32 -11.16
N SER A 63 -2.35 -25.40 -11.95
CA SER A 63 -1.07 -25.93 -12.43
C SER A 63 -0.38 -24.92 -13.36
N ALA A 64 0.94 -25.02 -13.50
CA ALA A 64 1.70 -24.16 -14.41
C ALA A 64 1.14 -24.20 -15.85
N GLU A 65 0.74 -25.40 -16.31
CA GLU A 65 0.12 -25.57 -17.63
C GLU A 65 -1.21 -24.83 -17.76
N GLN A 66 -2.05 -24.85 -16.71
CA GLN A 66 -3.33 -24.13 -16.73
C GLN A 66 -3.10 -22.61 -16.78
N TRP A 67 -2.10 -22.12 -16.05
CA TRP A 67 -1.69 -20.71 -16.12
C TRP A 67 -1.21 -20.30 -17.51
N ASP A 68 -0.43 -21.15 -18.17
CA ASP A 68 0.05 -20.90 -19.54
C ASP A 68 -1.11 -20.87 -20.55
N GLN A 69 -2.06 -21.81 -20.45
CA GLN A 69 -3.24 -21.83 -21.33
C GLN A 69 -4.10 -20.58 -21.15
N ASP A 70 -4.33 -20.15 -19.91
CA ASP A 70 -5.15 -18.98 -19.62
C ASP A 70 -4.44 -17.68 -20.07
N ALA A 71 -3.12 -17.62 -19.93
CA ALA A 71 -2.32 -16.51 -20.47
C ALA A 71 -2.41 -16.43 -22.00
N ILE A 72 -2.31 -17.57 -22.70
CA ILE A 72 -2.49 -17.65 -24.15
C ILE A 72 -3.91 -17.22 -24.55
N ALA A 73 -4.93 -17.64 -23.79
CA ALA A 73 -6.31 -17.24 -24.04
C ALA A 73 -6.51 -15.73 -23.90
N LEU A 74 -5.92 -15.09 -22.88
CA LEU A 74 -5.96 -13.63 -22.71
C LEU A 74 -5.24 -12.88 -23.83
N GLN A 75 -4.08 -13.39 -24.27
CA GLN A 75 -3.37 -12.82 -25.42
C GLN A 75 -4.20 -12.91 -26.69
N ARG A 76 -4.86 -14.06 -26.92
CA ARG A 76 -5.77 -14.24 -28.05
C ARG A 76 -6.94 -13.25 -27.99
N LEU A 77 -7.56 -13.05 -26.82
CA LEU A 77 -8.62 -12.05 -26.65
C LEU A 77 -8.16 -10.62 -26.94
N ARG A 78 -6.92 -10.27 -26.58
CA ARG A 78 -6.33 -8.97 -26.93
C ARG A 78 -6.15 -8.84 -28.44
N ASP A 79 -5.68 -9.90 -29.09
CA ASP A 79 -5.38 -9.90 -30.52
C ASP A 79 -6.68 -9.94 -31.36
N GLU A 80 -7.70 -10.65 -30.89
CA GLU A 80 -9.05 -10.73 -31.49
C GLU A 80 -9.85 -9.44 -31.33
N ASN A 81 -9.78 -8.79 -30.15
CA ASN A 81 -10.37 -7.46 -29.93
C ASN A 81 -9.46 -6.34 -30.48
N GLY A 82 -8.77 -6.64 -31.57
CA GLY A 82 -7.70 -5.85 -32.15
C GLY A 82 -8.01 -4.36 -32.21
N GLN A 83 -7.04 -3.59 -31.72
CA GLN A 83 -6.94 -2.14 -31.79
C GLN A 83 -8.16 -1.41 -31.19
N TYR A 84 -7.97 -0.92 -29.97
CA TYR A 84 -8.72 0.25 -29.52
C TYR A 84 -8.55 1.34 -30.57
N SER A 85 -9.65 1.75 -31.19
CA SER A 85 -9.68 3.00 -31.94
C SER A 85 -9.40 4.09 -30.91
N LEU A 86 -8.20 4.66 -30.96
CA LEU A 86 -7.95 5.96 -30.37
C LEU A 86 -8.86 6.91 -31.13
N VAL A 87 -10.06 7.15 -30.60
CA VAL A 87 -10.91 8.22 -31.10
C VAL A 87 -10.05 9.46 -31.09
N SER A 88 -9.83 10.06 -32.26
CA SER A 88 -9.09 11.30 -32.36
C SER A 88 -9.69 12.28 -31.35
N GLY A 89 -8.84 12.87 -30.53
CA GLY A 89 -9.28 13.90 -29.59
C GLY A 89 -10.02 15.02 -30.32
N PRO A 90 -10.77 15.87 -29.59
CA PRO A 90 -11.42 17.01 -30.20
C PRO A 90 -10.39 17.87 -30.94
N ASP A 91 -10.79 18.43 -32.08
CA ASP A 91 -9.98 19.41 -32.80
C ASP A 91 -9.49 20.52 -31.83
N PRO A 92 -8.31 21.14 -32.05
CA PRO A 92 -7.82 22.20 -31.17
C PRO A 92 -8.81 23.34 -30.94
N GLU A 93 -9.66 23.67 -31.93
CA GLU A 93 -10.71 24.68 -31.75
C GLU A 93 -11.81 24.21 -30.80
N GLN A 94 -12.26 22.95 -30.96
CA GLN A 94 -13.24 22.34 -30.07
C GLN A 94 -12.70 22.22 -28.64
N SER A 95 -11.45 21.81 -28.49
CA SER A 95 -10.79 21.70 -27.19
C SER A 95 -10.69 23.04 -26.46
N LYS A 96 -10.46 24.13 -27.20
CA LYS A 96 -10.44 25.49 -26.65
C LYS A 96 -11.85 25.93 -26.22
N ALA A 97 -12.86 25.67 -27.05
CA ALA A 97 -14.25 25.98 -26.72
C ALA A 97 -14.71 25.23 -25.46
N ASP A 98 -14.38 23.93 -25.34
CA ASP A 98 -14.69 23.12 -24.17
C ASP A 98 -13.98 23.63 -22.90
N PHE A 99 -12.73 24.08 -23.04
CA PHE A 99 -11.98 24.70 -21.95
C PHE A 99 -12.63 25.99 -21.45
N ASP A 100 -13.04 26.88 -22.36
CA ASP A 100 -13.72 28.13 -22.00
C ASP A 100 -15.10 27.88 -21.37
N ALA A 101 -15.84 26.87 -21.86
CA ALA A 101 -17.10 26.45 -21.26
C ALA A 101 -16.91 25.90 -19.83
N LEU A 102 -15.86 25.11 -19.59
CA LEU A 102 -15.51 24.61 -18.26
C LEU A 102 -15.12 25.75 -17.31
N LYS A 103 -14.34 26.73 -17.81
CA LYS A 103 -13.99 27.93 -17.05
C LYS A 103 -15.23 28.67 -16.56
N ALA A 104 -16.22 28.85 -17.43
CA ALA A 104 -17.49 29.49 -17.06
C ALA A 104 -18.27 28.70 -15.99
N LYS A 105 -18.33 27.37 -16.13
CA LYS A 105 -18.99 26.49 -15.14
C LYS A 105 -18.31 26.54 -13.77
N VAL A 106 -16.98 26.51 -13.74
CA VAL A 106 -16.21 26.60 -12.49
C VAL A 106 -16.41 27.95 -11.81
N GLN A 107 -16.44 29.04 -12.59
CA GLN A 107 -16.72 30.38 -12.04
C GLN A 107 -18.13 30.48 -11.47
N ALA A 108 -19.13 29.90 -12.14
CA ALA A 108 -20.50 29.86 -11.63
C ALA A 108 -20.56 29.10 -10.29
N TYR A 109 -19.97 27.89 -10.24
CA TYR A 109 -19.91 27.09 -9.01
C TYR A 109 -19.21 27.82 -7.86
N LYS A 110 -18.11 28.51 -8.15
CA LYS A 110 -17.32 29.23 -7.14
C LYS A 110 -17.97 30.54 -6.66
N LYS A 111 -18.82 31.15 -7.48
CA LYS A 111 -19.63 32.30 -7.06
C LYS A 111 -20.66 31.90 -5.99
N ASP A 112 -21.13 30.66 -6.04
CA ASP A 112 -22.10 30.11 -5.08
C ASP A 112 -21.43 29.54 -3.81
N ASP A 113 -20.10 29.45 -3.78
CA ASP A 113 -19.30 28.99 -2.63
C ASP A 113 -18.96 30.17 -1.70
N PRO A 114 -19.54 30.24 -0.48
CA PRO A 114 -19.36 31.38 0.43
C PRO A 114 -17.94 31.51 0.98
N ALA A 115 -17.08 30.49 0.83
CA ALA A 115 -15.74 30.48 1.41
C ALA A 115 -14.64 30.99 0.47
N THR A 116 -14.79 30.82 -0.85
CA THR A 116 -13.63 30.90 -1.77
C THR A 116 -13.70 32.01 -2.83
N GLY A 117 -14.85 32.63 -3.09
CA GLY A 117 -14.99 33.68 -4.10
C GLY A 117 -14.61 33.24 -5.54
N PRO A 118 -14.70 34.13 -6.54
CA PRO A 118 -14.35 33.80 -7.93
C PRO A 118 -12.86 33.53 -8.09
N ILE A 119 -12.51 32.50 -8.87
CA ILE A 119 -11.10 32.14 -9.12
C ILE A 119 -10.49 33.19 -10.05
N GLN A 120 -9.42 33.85 -9.60
CA GLN A 120 -8.65 34.75 -10.46
C GLN A 120 -7.57 33.97 -11.22
N GLY A 121 -7.45 34.23 -12.52
CA GLY A 121 -6.30 33.78 -13.32
C GLY A 121 -6.30 32.31 -13.73
N PHE A 122 -7.32 31.85 -14.48
CA PHE A 122 -7.22 30.55 -15.16
C PHE A 122 -6.01 30.54 -16.11
N PRO A 123 -5.22 29.45 -16.13
CA PRO A 123 -4.11 29.32 -17.07
C PRO A 123 -4.62 29.38 -18.50
N ALA A 124 -3.81 29.90 -19.42
CA ALA A 124 -4.12 29.85 -20.84
C ALA A 124 -4.18 28.40 -21.32
N TYR A 125 -5.13 28.09 -22.19
CA TYR A 125 -5.20 26.78 -22.84
C TYR A 125 -3.89 26.50 -23.59
N LYS A 126 -3.30 25.33 -23.35
CA LYS A 126 -2.11 24.83 -24.03
C LYS A 126 -2.44 23.44 -24.62
N PRO A 127 -2.51 23.29 -25.94
CA PRO A 127 -2.71 21.97 -26.54
C PRO A 127 -1.52 21.07 -26.22
N ARG A 128 -1.78 19.77 -25.99
CA ARG A 128 -0.73 18.76 -25.97
C ARG A 128 -0.31 18.52 -27.43
N GLN A 129 0.96 18.79 -27.74
CA GLN A 129 1.58 18.43 -29.01
C GLN A 129 2.20 17.03 -28.93
#